data_AF-A0A374UMH3-F1
#
_entry.id   AF-A0A374UMH3-F1
#
_cell.length_a   1.000
_cell.length_b   1.000
_cell.length_c   1.000
_cell.angle_alpha   90.00
_cell.angle_beta   90.00
_cell.angle_gamma   90.00
#
_symmetry.space_group_name_H-M   'P 1'
#
loop_
_entity.id
_entity.type
_entity.pdbx_description
1 polymer ?
#
loop_
_entity_poly.entity_id
_entity_poly.type
_entity_poly.pdbx_seq_one_letter_code
_entity_poly.pdbx_strand_id
1 'polypeptide(L)'
;MNWYIMIRFKCILQNDETDCGPACLAAIFGKYGLKVSIAKIRDIAGTDRQGTSAYGLVKVIEHFGFQQKVVEADKSVLTNKLPLPAIAHVVIDNSLLHYAVITKVKGDAVVVSDPAKVLYVTFNY
;
A
#
# COMPACT_ATOMS: atom_id res chain seq x y z
N MET A 1 -17.80 -29.53 0.00
CA MET A 1 -16.90 -28.76 0.90
C MET A 1 -15.89 -28.03 0.02
N ASN A 2 -16.12 -26.75 -0.29
CA ASN A 2 -15.10 -25.89 -0.90
C ASN A 2 -15.51 -24.42 -0.74
N TRP A 3 -14.88 -23.77 0.23
CA TRP A 3 -14.96 -22.35 0.51
C TRP A 3 -14.29 -21.55 -0.60
N TYR A 4 -15.06 -20.83 -1.42
CA TYR A 4 -14.55 -19.67 -2.16
C TYR A 4 -14.83 -18.41 -1.36
N ILE A 5 -14.09 -18.21 -0.26
CA ILE A 5 -13.94 -16.86 0.31
C ILE A 5 -12.88 -16.17 -0.53
N MET A 6 -13.32 -15.46 -1.57
CA MET A 6 -12.49 -14.43 -2.18
C MET A 6 -12.24 -13.37 -1.11
N ILE A 7 -11.06 -13.40 -0.48
CA ILE A 7 -10.64 -12.36 0.45
C ILE A 7 -10.53 -11.05 -0.35
N ARG A 8 -11.57 -10.20 -0.29
CA ARG A 8 -11.50 -8.81 -0.76
C ARG A 8 -10.45 -8.11 0.09
N PHE A 9 -9.46 -7.49 -0.54
CA PHE A 9 -8.44 -6.72 0.18
C PHE A 9 -9.12 -5.60 0.97
N LYS A 10 -8.96 -5.59 2.29
CA LYS A 10 -9.64 -4.58 3.12
C LYS A 10 -8.83 -3.28 3.09
N CYS A 11 -9.37 -2.27 2.41
CA CYS A 11 -8.82 -0.93 2.47
C CYS A 11 -8.92 -0.37 3.89
N ILE A 12 -7.88 0.32 4.34
CA ILE A 12 -7.88 1.12 5.56
C ILE A 12 -7.73 2.57 5.13
N LEU A 13 -8.66 3.42 5.55
CA LEU A 13 -8.65 4.84 5.26
C LEU A 13 -7.55 5.56 6.04
N GLN A 14 -6.91 6.53 5.42
CA GLN A 14 -6.01 7.44 6.11
C GLN A 14 -6.81 8.36 7.05
N ASN A 15 -6.27 8.60 8.24
CA ASN A 15 -6.90 9.52 9.21
C ASN A 15 -6.52 10.99 8.93
N ASP A 16 -5.38 11.20 8.26
CA ASP A 16 -4.77 12.49 7.96
C ASP A 16 -4.11 12.42 6.56
N GLU A 17 -3.83 13.55 5.93
CA GLU A 17 -3.13 13.62 4.63
C GLU A 17 -1.77 12.92 4.65
N THR A 18 -1.12 12.94 5.82
CA THR A 18 0.20 12.33 6.06
C THR A 18 0.18 10.80 6.23
N ASP A 19 -1.01 10.18 6.30
CA ASP A 19 -1.18 8.78 6.68
C ASP A 19 -1.31 7.78 5.52
N CYS A 20 -1.18 8.20 4.26
CA CYS A 20 -1.36 7.29 3.12
C CYS A 20 -0.43 6.05 3.17
N GLY A 21 0.85 6.23 3.52
CA GLY A 21 1.80 5.13 3.73
C GLY A 21 1.44 4.21 4.91
N PRO A 22 1.25 4.76 6.14
CA PRO A 22 0.81 4.02 7.30
C PRO A 22 -0.50 3.23 7.10
N ALA A 23 -1.48 3.83 6.42
CA ALA A 23 -2.74 3.19 6.10
C ALA A 23 -2.57 2.02 5.11
N CYS A 24 -1.71 2.17 4.09
CA CYS A 24 -1.35 1.09 3.17
C CYS A 24 -0.74 -0.10 3.92
N LEU A 25 0.22 0.14 4.83
CA LEU A 25 0.83 -0.92 5.62
C LEU A 25 -0.17 -1.60 6.55
N ALA A 26 -1.03 -0.82 7.22
CA ALA A 26 -2.08 -1.39 8.08
C ALA A 26 -3.00 -2.34 7.29
N ALA A 27 -3.36 -1.96 6.05
CA ALA A 27 -4.19 -2.79 5.18
C ALA A 27 -3.47 -4.09 4.76
N ILE A 28 -2.18 -4.00 4.39
CA ILE A 28 -1.37 -5.17 4.03
C ILE A 28 -1.18 -6.10 5.22
N PHE A 29 -0.80 -5.59 6.39
CA PHE A 29 -0.69 -6.39 7.61
C PHE A 29 -2.01 -7.08 7.94
N GLY A 30 -3.14 -6.37 7.81
CA GLY A 30 -4.47 -6.94 8.00
C GLY A 30 -4.77 -8.11 7.05
N LYS A 31 -4.30 -8.06 5.79
CA LYS A 31 -4.40 -9.17 4.84
C LYS A 31 -3.67 -10.43 5.33
N TYR A 32 -2.54 -10.25 6.02
CA TYR A 32 -1.72 -11.34 6.58
C TYR A 32 -2.07 -11.67 8.04
N GLY A 33 -3.20 -11.18 8.56
CA GLY A 33 -3.69 -11.51 9.90
C GLY A 33 -3.10 -10.66 11.04
N LEU A 34 -2.23 -9.69 10.74
CA LEU A 34 -1.64 -8.78 11.72
C LEU A 34 -2.44 -7.48 11.78
N LYS A 35 -3.07 -7.20 12.93
CA LYS A 35 -3.82 -5.95 13.15
C LYS A 35 -2.93 -4.93 13.85
N VAL A 36 -2.55 -3.87 13.13
CA VAL A 36 -1.78 -2.74 13.67
C VAL A 36 -2.55 -1.45 13.42
N SER A 37 -2.58 -0.55 14.40
CA SER A 37 -3.18 0.78 14.23
C SER A 37 -2.30 1.68 13.38
N ILE A 38 -2.91 2.61 12.64
CA ILE A 38 -2.17 3.66 11.91
C ILE A 38 -1.26 4.43 12.86
N ALA A 39 -1.76 4.81 14.04
CA ALA A 39 -0.97 5.51 15.05
C ALA A 39 0.32 4.77 15.44
N LYS A 40 0.28 3.44 15.58
CA LYS A 40 1.48 2.67 15.92
C LYS A 40 2.46 2.60 14.74
N ILE A 41 1.95 2.52 13.52
CA ILE A 41 2.80 2.55 12.32
C ILE A 41 3.45 3.94 12.17
N ARG A 42 2.71 5.03 12.39
CA ARG A 42 3.23 6.41 12.36
C ARG A 42 4.40 6.59 13.31
N ASP A 43 4.24 6.12 14.55
CA ASP A 43 5.23 6.15 15.63
C ASP A 43 6.54 5.47 15.20
N ILE A 44 6.44 4.23 14.71
CA ILE A 44 7.63 3.46 14.26
C ILE A 44 8.25 4.05 12.99
N ALA A 45 7.42 4.50 12.05
CA ALA A 45 7.88 5.05 10.77
C ALA A 45 8.55 6.43 10.90
N GLY A 46 8.33 7.13 12.02
CA GLY A 46 8.72 8.53 12.18
C GLY A 46 7.93 9.45 11.24
N THR A 47 6.64 9.18 11.07
CA THR A 47 5.76 10.02 10.23
C THR A 47 5.62 11.41 10.85
N ASP A 48 5.95 12.43 10.07
CA ASP A 48 5.89 13.83 10.50
C ASP A 48 4.90 14.64 9.65
N ARG A 49 5.01 15.97 9.68
CA ARG A 49 4.14 16.86 8.92
C ARG A 49 4.33 16.78 7.40
N GLN A 50 5.46 16.24 6.94
CA GLN A 50 5.76 16.01 5.54
C GLN A 50 5.29 14.63 5.05
N GLY A 51 4.76 13.80 5.95
CA GLY A 51 4.28 12.46 5.65
C GLY A 51 5.27 11.36 6.04
N THR A 52 5.22 10.25 5.31
CA THR A 52 6.01 9.05 5.61
C THR A 52 6.97 8.76 4.47
N SER A 53 8.26 8.64 4.78
CA SER A 53 9.27 8.21 3.80
C SER A 53 9.19 6.70 3.53
N ALA A 54 9.64 6.28 2.35
CA ALA A 54 9.74 4.84 2.02
C ALA A 54 10.64 4.09 3.01
N TYR A 55 11.72 4.73 3.48
CA TYR A 55 12.58 4.19 4.52
C TYR A 55 11.87 3.99 5.86
N GLY A 56 10.99 4.93 6.24
CA GLY A 56 10.12 4.79 7.42
C GLY A 56 9.19 3.57 7.30
N LEU A 57 8.61 3.33 6.12
CA LEU A 57 7.81 2.13 5.87
C LEU A 57 8.65 0.85 6.00
N VAL A 58 9.87 0.84 5.45
CA VAL A 58 10.79 -0.30 5.58
C VAL A 58 11.06 -0.64 7.04
N LYS A 59 11.36 0.37 7.87
CA LYS A 59 11.56 0.17 9.32
C LYS A 59 10.37 -0.51 9.98
N VAL A 60 9.15 -0.11 9.63
CA VAL A 60 7.93 -0.72 10.17
C VAL A 60 7.80 -2.18 9.72
N ILE A 61 8.03 -2.45 8.43
CA ILE A 61 7.94 -3.81 7.87
C ILE A 61 8.93 -4.74 8.59
N GLU A 62 10.17 -4.30 8.75
CA GLU A 62 11.22 -5.04 9.46
C GLU A 62 10.92 -5.19 10.95
N HIS A 63 10.38 -4.16 11.61
CA HIS A 63 9.97 -4.21 13.00
C HIS A 63 8.94 -5.32 13.28
N PHE A 64 8.03 -5.58 12.33
CA PHE A 64 7.05 -6.66 12.42
C PHE A 64 7.51 -7.99 11.81
N GLY A 65 8.79 -8.10 11.42
CA GLY A 65 9.41 -9.35 10.96
C GLY A 65 9.07 -9.74 9.52
N PHE A 66 8.52 -8.83 8.72
CA PHE A 66 8.24 -9.08 7.31
C PHE A 66 9.49 -8.83 6.46
N GLN A 67 9.63 -9.64 5.40
CA GLN A 67 10.64 -9.39 4.37
C GLN A 67 10.09 -8.43 3.33
N GLN A 68 10.95 -7.54 2.82
CA GLN A 68 10.60 -6.58 1.79
C GLN A 68 11.67 -6.47 0.72
N LYS A 69 11.25 -5.94 -0.43
CA LYS A 69 12.17 -5.42 -1.44
C LYS A 69 11.65 -4.06 -1.92
N VAL A 70 12.44 -3.01 -1.73
CA VAL A 70 12.17 -1.68 -2.28
C VAL A 70 12.93 -1.52 -3.59
N VAL A 71 12.22 -1.10 -4.63
CA VAL A 71 12.79 -0.86 -5.96
C VAL A 71 12.23 0.44 -6.53
N GLU A 72 13.07 1.15 -7.28
CA GLU A 72 12.60 2.13 -8.25
C GLU A 72 12.28 1.39 -9.55
N ALA A 73 11.13 1.68 -10.13
CA ALA A 73 10.62 0.96 -11.28
C ALA A 73 9.67 1.84 -12.09
N ASP A 74 9.62 1.60 -13.40
CA ASP A 74 8.62 2.17 -14.28
C ASP A 74 7.43 1.22 -14.47
N LYS A 75 6.49 1.60 -15.34
CA LYS A 75 5.27 0.82 -15.63
C LYS A 75 5.55 -0.60 -16.14
N SER A 76 6.74 -0.91 -16.66
CA SER A 76 7.08 -2.24 -17.17
C SER A 76 7.05 -3.33 -16.10
N VAL A 77 7.14 -2.99 -14.81
CA VAL A 77 7.03 -3.98 -13.72
C VAL A 77 5.60 -4.39 -13.41
N LEU A 78 4.61 -3.65 -13.92
CA LEU A 78 3.18 -3.89 -13.71
C LEU A 78 2.71 -5.08 -14.57
N THR A 79 3.31 -6.25 -14.36
CA THR A 79 2.92 -7.49 -15.03
C THR A 79 2.30 -8.46 -14.04
N ASN A 80 1.70 -9.54 -14.55
CA ASN A 80 1.19 -10.64 -13.71
C ASN A 80 2.27 -11.35 -12.88
N LYS A 81 3.56 -11.01 -13.06
CA LYS A 81 4.69 -11.54 -12.27
C LYS A 81 4.98 -10.72 -11.02
N LEU A 82 4.41 -9.52 -10.87
CA LEU A 82 4.59 -8.68 -9.69
C LEU A 82 4.00 -9.38 -8.45
N PRO A 83 4.75 -9.58 -7.36
CA PRO A 83 4.20 -10.08 -6.11
C PRO A 83 3.18 -9.08 -5.53
N LEU A 84 1.98 -9.55 -5.19
CA LEU A 84 0.89 -8.71 -4.68
C LEU A 84 0.41 -9.17 -3.29
N PRO A 85 0.06 -8.24 -2.38
CA PRO A 85 -0.10 -6.80 -2.61
C PRO A 85 1.26 -6.06 -2.61
N ALA A 86 1.37 -4.97 -3.36
CA ALA A 86 2.56 -4.13 -3.41
C ALA A 86 2.19 -2.67 -3.11
N ILE A 87 3.06 -1.95 -2.41
CA ILE A 87 2.91 -0.50 -2.20
C ILE A 87 3.56 0.21 -3.38
N ALA A 88 2.81 1.10 -4.02
CA ALA A 88 3.34 2.04 -5.01
C ALA A 88 3.41 3.44 -4.40
N HIS A 89 4.55 4.10 -4.59
CA HIS A 89 4.71 5.52 -4.34
C HIS A 89 4.54 6.24 -5.68
N VAL A 90 3.50 7.06 -5.80
CA VAL A 90 3.10 7.69 -7.07
C VAL A 90 3.04 9.21 -6.93
N VAL A 91 3.23 9.90 -8.05
CA VAL A 91 2.98 11.33 -8.16
C VAL A 91 1.61 11.53 -8.81
N ILE A 92 0.70 12.19 -8.09
CA ILE A 92 -0.61 12.59 -8.59
C ILE A 92 -0.53 14.05 -9.03
N ASP A 93 -1.07 14.35 -10.22
CA ASP A 93 -1.15 15.70 -10.80
C ASP A 93 0.19 16.47 -10.80
N ASN A 94 1.30 15.76 -10.97
CA ASN A 94 2.68 16.27 -10.98
C ASN A 94 3.16 16.98 -9.70
N SER A 95 2.39 16.92 -8.60
CA SER A 95 2.75 17.66 -7.38
C SER A 95 2.54 16.88 -6.08
N LEU A 96 1.61 15.94 -6.04
CA LEU A 96 1.23 15.25 -4.81
C LEU A 96 1.88 13.86 -4.74
N LEU A 97 2.76 13.66 -3.77
CA LEU A 97 3.28 12.34 -3.44
C LEU A 97 2.22 11.54 -2.68
N HIS A 98 1.95 10.32 -3.14
CA HIS A 98 0.92 9.46 -2.55
C HIS A 98 1.35 8.00 -2.52
N TYR A 99 0.93 7.29 -1.48
CA TYR A 99 1.07 5.84 -1.40
C TYR A 99 -0.27 5.16 -1.64
N ALA A 100 -0.26 4.11 -2.44
CA ALA A 100 -1.42 3.26 -2.64
C ALA A 100 -1.01 1.79 -2.77
N VAL A 101 -1.96 0.88 -2.51
CA VAL A 101 -1.69 -0.57 -2.60
C VAL A 101 -2.18 -1.12 -3.93
N ILE A 102 -1.27 -1.64 -4.76
CA ILE A 102 -1.64 -2.46 -5.92
C ILE A 102 -2.12 -3.81 -5.41
N THR A 103 -3.33 -4.18 -5.78
CA THR A 103 -3.99 -5.43 -5.35
C THR A 103 -4.17 -6.43 -6.49
N LYS A 104 -4.19 -5.95 -7.73
CA LYS A 104 -4.27 -6.77 -8.94
C LYS A 104 -3.64 -6.05 -10.12
N VAL A 105 -3.02 -6.83 -11.01
CA VAL A 105 -2.62 -6.42 -12.35
C VAL A 105 -3.40 -7.32 -13.32
N LYS A 106 -3.96 -6.75 -14.39
CA LYS A 106 -4.66 -7.50 -15.45
C LYS A 106 -4.47 -6.79 -16.79
N GLY A 107 -3.57 -7.31 -17.62
CA GLY A 107 -3.27 -6.70 -18.92
C GLY A 107 -2.69 -5.30 -18.71
N ASP A 108 -3.30 -4.31 -19.39
CA ASP A 108 -3.00 -2.88 -19.29
C ASP A 108 -3.66 -2.21 -18.08
N ALA A 109 -4.37 -2.96 -17.23
CA ALA A 109 -5.10 -2.42 -16.10
C ALA A 109 -4.47 -2.80 -14.74
N VAL A 110 -4.42 -1.86 -13.80
CA VAL A 110 -4.11 -2.14 -12.39
C VAL A 110 -5.27 -1.79 -11.48
N VAL A 111 -5.50 -2.62 -10.46
CA VAL A 111 -6.49 -2.38 -9.41
C VAL A 111 -5.76 -1.93 -8.15
N VAL A 112 -6.05 -0.71 -7.73
CA VAL A 112 -5.38 -0.05 -6.61
C VAL A 112 -6.36 0.14 -5.45
N SER A 113 -5.92 -0.10 -4.23
CA SER A 113 -6.61 0.30 -2.99
C SER A 113 -5.99 1.61 -2.52
N ASP A 114 -6.74 2.70 -2.71
CA ASP A 114 -6.33 4.04 -2.34
C ASP A 114 -6.82 4.40 -0.92
N PRO A 115 -5.91 4.64 0.05
CA PRO A 115 -6.27 5.01 1.42
C PRO A 115 -6.98 6.38 1.53
N ALA A 116 -6.94 7.23 0.51
CA ALA A 116 -7.63 8.53 0.50
C ALA A 116 -9.12 8.41 0.11
N LYS A 117 -9.49 7.40 -0.68
CA LYS A 117 -10.79 7.38 -1.40
C LYS A 117 -11.61 6.08 -1.27
N VAL A 118 -11.10 5.03 -0.59
CA VAL A 118 -11.75 3.68 -0.55
C VAL A 118 -12.06 3.13 -1.94
N LEU A 119 -11.34 3.57 -2.98
CA LEU A 119 -11.73 3.28 -4.35
C LEU A 119 -10.80 2.24 -4.94
N TYR A 120 -11.39 1.16 -5.46
CA TYR A 120 -10.73 0.25 -6.38
C TYR A 120 -10.67 0.93 -7.75
N VAL A 121 -9.64 1.74 -7.97
CA VAL A 121 -9.47 2.41 -9.26
C VAL A 121 -8.79 1.47 -10.22
N THR A 122 -9.38 1.34 -11.41
CA THR A 122 -8.75 0.67 -12.54
C THR A 122 -8.05 1.74 -13.37
N PHE A 123 -6.72 1.69 -13.42
CA PHE A 123 -5.94 2.57 -14.28
C PHE A 123 -5.44 1.79 -15.48
N ASN A 124 -5.70 2.30 -16.68
CA ASN A 124 -4.98 1.89 -17.88
C ASN A 124 -3.67 2.69 -17.94
N TYR A 125 -2.55 2.05 -18.24
CA TYR A 125 -1.24 2.68 -18.15
C TYR A 125 -0.37 2.52 -19.40
#